data_AF-A0A6A6DDR7-F1
#
_entry.id   AF-A0A6A6DDR7-F1
#
_cell.length_a   1.000
_cell.length_b   1.000
_cell.length_c   1.000
_cell.angle_alpha   90.00
_cell.angle_beta   90.00
_cell.angle_gamma   90.00
#
_symmetry.space_group_name_H-M   'P 1'
#
loop_
_entity.id
_entity.type
_entity.pdbx_description
1 polymer ?
#
loop_
_entity_poly.entity_id
_entity_poly.type
_entity_poly.pdbx_seq_one_letter_code
_entity_poly.pdbx_strand_id
1 'polypeptide(L)'
;MRLTNLSRIISLPFLLLYIVLFLMAAATYKHGQRDTSKQGTAPQAPLHFADHPARISGWYRVELQPGYLMEQHSIAVGTNMNTYLREILDRRRYPDRIIYTCKDVGDELLDAIRKDPKVQAVTCDLRDGYME
;
A
#
# COMPACT_ATOMS: atom_id res chain seq x y z
N MET A 1 -23.57 -36.41 -58.82
CA MET A 1 -23.03 -37.34 -57.82
C MET A 1 -23.07 -36.65 -56.46
N ARG A 2 -23.61 -37.32 -55.44
CA ARG A 2 -24.15 -36.73 -54.20
C ARG A 2 -23.07 -36.14 -53.28
N LEU A 3 -23.28 -34.92 -52.79
CA LEU A 3 -22.66 -34.40 -51.56
C LEU A 3 -23.64 -34.66 -50.42
N THR A 4 -23.25 -35.51 -49.48
CA THR A 4 -23.95 -35.76 -48.23
C THR A 4 -23.26 -35.04 -47.08
N ASN A 5 -24.09 -34.54 -46.16
CA ASN A 5 -23.84 -34.53 -44.71
C ASN A 5 -22.81 -33.52 -44.16
N LEU A 6 -22.92 -33.00 -42.93
CA LEU A 6 -23.61 -33.50 -41.76
C LEU A 6 -23.88 -32.31 -40.82
N SER A 7 -25.13 -32.17 -40.40
CA SER A 7 -25.60 -31.32 -39.30
C SER A 7 -24.89 -31.70 -38.00
N ARG A 8 -24.18 -30.76 -37.37
CA ARG A 8 -23.63 -30.93 -36.02
C ARG A 8 -24.74 -30.72 -34.98
N ILE A 9 -25.39 -31.82 -34.63
CA ILE A 9 -26.24 -31.93 -33.45
C ILE A 9 -25.32 -31.89 -32.23
N ILE A 10 -25.28 -30.75 -31.54
CA ILE A 10 -24.68 -30.66 -30.21
C ILE A 10 -25.55 -31.53 -29.30
N SER A 11 -25.00 -32.68 -28.93
CA SER A 11 -25.62 -33.66 -28.05
C SER A 11 -25.91 -32.99 -26.70
N LEU A 12 -27.19 -32.97 -26.31
CA LEU A 12 -27.70 -32.40 -25.06
C LEU A 12 -27.13 -32.97 -23.73
N PRO A 13 -26.47 -34.14 -23.61
CA PRO A 13 -25.93 -34.57 -22.32
C PRO A 13 -24.67 -33.81 -21.90
N PHE A 14 -23.99 -33.11 -22.81
CA PHE A 14 -22.78 -32.35 -22.47
C PHE A 14 -23.07 -31.03 -21.73
N LEU A 15 -24.23 -30.40 -21.99
CA LEU A 15 -24.62 -29.16 -21.31
C LEU A 15 -24.99 -29.41 -19.83
N LEU A 16 -25.65 -30.54 -19.58
CA LEU A 16 -26.08 -30.95 -18.24
C LEU A 16 -24.88 -31.31 -17.34
N LEU A 17 -23.84 -31.94 -17.91
CA LEU A 17 -22.61 -32.23 -17.18
C LEU A 17 -21.87 -30.94 -16.76
N TYR A 18 -21.87 -29.92 -17.61
CA TYR A 18 -21.20 -28.64 -17.34
C TYR A 18 -21.89 -27.85 -16.22
N ILE A 19 -23.23 -27.88 -16.17
CA ILE A 19 -24.02 -27.21 -15.13
C ILE A 19 -23.78 -27.86 -13.75
N VAL A 20 -23.67 -29.20 -13.69
CA VAL A 20 -23.38 -29.93 -12.43
C VAL A 20 -21.97 -29.61 -11.93
N LEU A 21 -20.97 -29.52 -12.83
CA LEU A 21 -19.60 -29.12 -12.48
C LEU A 21 -19.53 -27.68 -11.93
N PHE A 22 -20.30 -26.76 -12.51
CA PHE A 22 -20.34 -25.36 -12.05
C PHE A 22 -21.00 -25.21 -10.67
N LEU A 23 -22.04 -25.99 -10.38
CA LEU A 23 -22.67 -26.00 -9.05
C LEU A 23 -21.77 -26.59 -7.96
N MET A 24 -20.96 -27.61 -8.28
CA MET A 24 -19.99 -28.18 -7.34
C MET A 24 -18.83 -27.23 -7.00
N ALA A 25 -18.42 -26.34 -7.93
CA ALA A 25 -17.41 -25.32 -7.65
C ALA A 25 -17.93 -24.22 -6.70
N ALA A 26 -19.20 -23.84 -6.81
CA ALA A 26 -19.78 -22.79 -5.97
C ALA A 26 -20.01 -23.23 -4.51
N ALA A 27 -20.25 -24.54 -4.26
CA ALA A 27 -20.52 -25.06 -2.92
C ALA A 27 -19.28 -25.20 -2.03
N THR A 28 -18.07 -24.98 -2.55
CA THR A 28 -16.83 -24.92 -1.76
C THR A 28 -16.44 -23.51 -1.34
N TYR A 29 -17.21 -22.49 -1.72
CA TYR A 29 -17.09 -21.15 -1.15
C TYR A 29 -17.76 -21.07 0.22
N LYS A 30 -17.40 -22.02 1.09
CA LYS A 30 -17.70 -21.97 2.52
C LYS A 30 -16.82 -20.90 3.13
N HIS A 31 -17.40 -19.70 3.21
CA HIS A 31 -17.44 -18.87 4.42
C HIS A 31 -16.31 -19.16 5.41
N GLY A 32 -15.10 -18.74 5.05
CA GLY A 32 -14.01 -18.54 5.98
C GLY A 32 -14.32 -17.31 6.82
N GLN A 33 -15.17 -17.49 7.82
CA GLN A 33 -15.36 -16.53 8.89
C GLN A 33 -14.00 -16.40 9.59
N ARG A 34 -13.22 -15.38 9.19
CA ARG A 34 -12.02 -14.97 9.92
C ARG A 34 -12.51 -14.49 11.27
N ASP A 35 -12.32 -15.33 12.27
CA ASP A 35 -12.32 -14.91 13.66
C ASP A 35 -11.44 -13.66 13.77
N THR A 36 -12.06 -12.54 14.15
CA THR A 36 -11.41 -11.30 14.58
C THR A 36 -10.76 -11.53 15.96
N SER A 37 -9.89 -12.53 16.04
CA SER A 37 -8.93 -12.70 17.11
C SER A 37 -7.93 -11.56 16.98
N LYS A 38 -8.16 -10.47 17.73
CA LYS A 38 -7.18 -9.43 18.09
C LYS A 38 -6.10 -9.24 17.03
N GLN A 39 -6.50 -8.60 15.93
CA GLN A 39 -5.58 -8.13 14.91
C GLN A 39 -4.67 -7.11 15.59
N GLY A 40 -3.52 -7.56 16.08
CA GLY A 40 -2.46 -6.67 16.53
C GLY A 40 -2.15 -5.77 15.35
N THR A 41 -2.58 -4.52 15.42
CA THR A 41 -2.27 -3.51 14.41
C THR A 41 -0.77 -3.57 14.21
N ALA A 42 -0.33 -3.88 12.98
CA ALA A 42 1.07 -3.87 12.63
C ALA A 42 1.67 -2.54 13.11
N PRO A 43 2.82 -2.55 13.79
CA PRO A 43 3.39 -1.34 14.36
C PRO A 43 3.58 -0.30 13.25
N GLN A 44 2.88 0.82 13.38
CA GLN A 44 3.02 1.96 12.48
C GLN A 44 3.97 2.98 13.11
N ALA A 45 4.74 3.66 12.27
CA ALA A 45 5.55 4.79 12.71
C ALA A 45 4.67 5.86 13.37
N PRO A 46 5.12 6.47 14.49
CA PRO A 46 4.42 7.56 15.14
C PRO A 46 4.30 8.76 14.19
N LEU A 47 3.14 9.45 14.26
CA LEU A 47 2.90 10.71 13.57
C LEU A 47 2.92 11.85 14.59
N HIS A 48 3.97 12.67 14.54
CA HIS A 48 4.14 13.81 15.43
C HIS A 48 3.44 15.05 14.87
N PHE A 49 2.91 15.87 15.77
CA PHE A 49 2.19 17.13 15.46
C PHE A 49 0.93 16.97 14.59
N ALA A 50 0.30 15.79 14.62
CA ALA A 50 -0.94 15.54 13.91
C ALA A 50 -2.05 16.54 14.30
N ASP A 51 -2.17 16.88 15.58
CA ASP A 51 -3.20 17.80 16.08
C ASP A 51 -2.73 19.25 16.18
N HIS A 52 -1.54 19.59 15.65
CA HIS A 52 -1.00 20.94 15.76
C HIS A 52 -1.77 21.91 14.85
N PRO A 53 -2.27 23.06 15.36
CA PRO A 53 -3.11 23.97 14.59
C PRO A 53 -2.37 24.60 13.40
N ALA A 54 -1.05 24.76 13.50
CA ALA A 54 -0.21 25.29 12.42
C ALA A 54 0.27 24.23 11.42
N ARG A 55 -0.22 22.98 11.48
CA ARG A 55 0.24 21.93 10.57
C ARG A 55 -0.09 22.28 9.11
N ILE A 56 0.81 21.94 8.22
CA ILE A 56 0.60 22.02 6.77
C ILE A 56 0.12 20.65 6.30
N SER A 57 -1.15 20.55 5.92
CA SER A 57 -1.71 19.29 5.41
C SER A 57 -0.96 18.82 4.16
N GLY A 58 -0.64 17.52 4.12
CA GLY A 58 0.07 16.89 3.01
C GLY A 58 1.58 17.12 2.98
N TRP A 59 2.13 17.79 4.00
CA TRP A 59 3.56 18.07 4.12
C TRP A 59 4.12 17.39 5.37
N TYR A 60 5.16 16.58 5.17
CA TYR A 60 5.71 15.75 6.23
C TYR A 60 7.23 15.69 6.16
N ARG A 61 7.86 15.54 7.32
CA ARG A 61 9.23 15.06 7.47
C ARG A 61 9.19 13.59 7.84
N VAL A 62 9.97 12.78 7.13
CA VAL A 62 10.07 11.33 7.35
C VAL A 62 11.50 10.98 7.74
N GLU A 63 11.65 10.21 8.80
CA GLU A 63 12.93 9.68 9.28
C GLU A 63 13.01 8.18 9.00
N LEU A 64 14.00 7.78 8.21
CA LEU A 64 14.28 6.38 7.91
C LEU A 64 15.28 5.80 8.91
N GLN A 65 15.22 4.49 9.14
CA GLN A 65 16.23 3.78 9.92
C GLN A 65 17.63 3.93 9.29
N PRO A 66 18.70 3.90 10.11
CA PRO A 66 20.05 3.94 9.60
C PRO A 66 20.35 2.88 8.54
N GLY A 67 21.04 3.29 7.46
CA GLY A 67 21.37 2.43 6.32
C GLY A 67 20.20 2.09 5.40
N TYR A 68 18.97 2.54 5.67
CA TYR A 68 17.82 2.33 4.79
C TYR A 68 17.80 3.36 3.65
N LEU A 69 17.66 2.87 2.42
CA LEU A 69 17.78 3.69 1.21
C LEU A 69 16.42 4.20 0.74
N MET A 70 16.42 5.32 0.02
CA MET A 70 15.20 5.93 -0.52
C MET A 70 14.51 5.01 -1.56
N GLU A 71 15.29 4.25 -2.31
CA GLU A 71 14.81 3.28 -3.29
C GLU A 71 14.11 2.11 -2.60
N GLN A 72 14.67 1.64 -1.47
CA GLN A 72 14.06 0.57 -0.68
C GLN A 72 12.74 1.04 -0.06
N HIS A 73 12.73 2.27 0.46
CA HIS A 73 11.52 2.90 0.98
C HIS A 73 10.43 3.03 -0.10
N SER A 74 10.80 3.47 -1.31
CA SER A 74 9.87 3.57 -2.45
C SER A 74 9.23 2.22 -2.78
N ILE A 75 10.00 1.14 -2.77
CA ILE A 75 9.49 -0.22 -2.98
C ILE A 75 8.53 -0.63 -1.85
N ALA A 76 8.88 -0.36 -0.60
CA ALA A 76 8.06 -0.73 0.56
C ALA A 76 6.71 0.01 0.59
N VAL A 77 6.70 1.28 0.20
CA VAL A 77 5.48 2.10 0.09
C VAL A 77 4.66 1.73 -1.16
N GLY A 78 5.29 1.16 -2.18
CA GLY A 78 4.65 0.77 -3.44
C GLY A 78 4.53 1.92 -4.46
N THR A 79 5.29 3.00 -4.28
CA THR A 79 5.36 4.14 -5.22
C THR A 79 6.73 4.79 -5.22
N ASN A 80 7.06 5.54 -6.27
CA ASN A 80 8.31 6.29 -6.32
C ASN A 80 8.26 7.53 -5.41
N MET A 81 8.92 7.47 -4.25
CA MET A 81 8.88 8.55 -3.26
C MET A 81 9.65 9.80 -3.70
N ASN A 82 10.54 9.70 -4.69
CA ASN A 82 11.21 10.87 -5.27
C ASN A 82 10.23 11.84 -5.95
N THR A 83 9.04 11.38 -6.34
CA THR A 83 7.98 12.25 -6.91
C THR A 83 7.45 13.25 -5.87
N TYR A 84 7.42 12.87 -4.59
CA TYR A 84 6.90 13.68 -3.49
C TYR A 84 8.02 14.41 -2.73
N LEU A 85 9.28 14.08 -3.03
CA LEU A 85 10.45 14.60 -2.35
C LEU A 85 10.59 16.11 -2.57
N ARG A 86 10.67 16.85 -1.48
CA ARG A 86 11.01 18.28 -1.48
C ARG A 86 12.50 18.48 -1.22
N GLU A 87 13.02 17.85 -0.18
CA GLU A 87 14.41 18.02 0.25
C GLU A 87 14.87 16.81 1.07
N ILE A 88 16.14 16.42 0.92
CA ILE A 88 16.83 15.53 1.85
C ILE A 88 17.64 16.41 2.79
N LEU A 89 17.45 16.26 4.10
CA LEU A 89 18.18 17.06 5.09
C LEU A 89 19.66 16.72 5.09
N ASP A 90 20.48 17.68 5.51
CA ASP A 90 21.94 17.59 5.45
C ASP A 90 22.49 16.31 6.09
N ARG A 91 23.07 15.46 5.25
CA ARG A 91 23.73 14.21 5.66
C ARG A 91 24.94 14.44 6.56
N ARG A 92 25.51 15.65 6.60
CA ARG A 92 26.56 15.97 7.58
C ARG A 92 26.01 16.02 9.00
N ARG A 93 24.76 16.47 9.19
CA ARG A 93 24.07 16.50 10.49
C ARG A 93 23.48 15.12 10.83
N TYR A 94 23.11 14.35 9.82
CA TYR A 94 22.51 13.01 9.96
C TYR A 94 23.27 11.99 9.09
N PRO A 95 24.48 11.57 9.48
CA PRO A 95 25.35 10.76 8.62
C PRO A 95 24.90 9.29 8.51
N ASP A 96 24.15 8.80 9.49
CA ASP A 96 23.76 7.41 9.60
C ASP A 96 22.41 7.11 8.93
N ARG A 97 21.58 8.14 8.70
CA ARG A 97 20.18 7.97 8.30
C ARG A 97 19.74 9.00 7.27
N ILE A 98 18.68 8.68 6.54
CA ILE A 98 18.02 9.60 5.64
C ILE A 98 16.85 10.24 6.39
N ILE A 99 16.87 11.57 6.48
CA ILE A 99 15.71 12.37 6.85
C ILE A 99 15.35 13.21 5.64
N TYR A 100 14.10 13.16 5.22
CA TYR A 100 13.63 13.92 4.07
C TYR A 100 12.29 14.58 4.34
N THR A 101 11.99 15.62 3.58
CA THR A 101 10.69 16.29 3.56
C THR A 101 9.97 15.95 2.27
N CYS A 102 8.67 15.76 2.36
CA CYS A 102 7.78 15.53 1.23
C CYS A 102 6.55 16.43 1.29
N LYS A 103 5.95 16.64 0.13
CA LYS A 103 4.74 17.44 -0.06
C LYS A 103 3.74 16.70 -0.95
N ASP A 104 2.50 17.19 -0.99
CA ASP A 104 1.43 16.65 -1.81
C ASP A 104 1.11 15.17 -1.48
N VAL A 105 1.29 14.79 -0.21
CA VAL A 105 1.05 13.43 0.31
C VAL A 105 -0.35 13.31 0.89
N GLY A 106 -1.23 12.53 0.25
CA GLY A 106 -2.57 12.22 0.76
C GLY A 106 -2.57 11.17 1.88
N ASP A 107 -3.72 10.97 2.52
CA ASP A 107 -3.88 10.08 3.68
C ASP A 107 -3.51 8.62 3.39
N GLU A 108 -3.89 8.09 2.21
CA GLU A 108 -3.55 6.71 1.82
C GLU A 108 -2.03 6.50 1.70
N LEU A 109 -1.33 7.48 1.12
CA LEU A 109 0.12 7.44 0.97
C LEU A 109 0.81 7.67 2.32
N LEU A 110 0.30 8.56 3.16
CA LEU A 110 0.78 8.75 4.53
C LEU A 110 0.69 7.44 5.33
N ASP A 111 -0.43 6.74 5.23
CA ASP A 111 -0.63 5.45 5.87
C ASP A 111 0.34 4.39 5.34
N ALA A 112 0.62 4.38 4.04
CA ALA A 112 1.59 3.47 3.44
C ALA A 112 3.02 3.77 3.92
N ILE A 113 3.42 5.04 3.97
CA ILE A 113 4.71 5.48 4.55
C ILE A 113 4.81 5.01 6.00
N ARG A 114 3.79 5.24 6.82
CA ARG A 114 3.81 4.88 8.24
C ARG A 114 3.80 3.37 8.50
N LYS A 115 3.33 2.56 7.54
CA LYS A 115 3.35 1.10 7.61
C LYS A 115 4.71 0.49 7.24
N ASP A 116 5.61 1.27 6.65
CA ASP A 116 6.97 0.80 6.39
C ASP A 116 7.70 0.59 7.74
N PRO A 117 8.10 -0.64 8.09
CA PRO A 117 8.75 -0.94 9.36
C PRO A 117 10.14 -0.30 9.51
N LYS A 118 10.67 0.30 8.44
CA LYS A 118 11.95 1.02 8.42
C LYS A 118 11.78 2.53 8.52
N VAL A 119 10.56 3.05 8.62
CA VAL A 119 10.30 4.43 9.03
C VAL A 119 10.30 4.50 10.56
N GLN A 120 11.12 5.38 11.12
CA GLN A 120 11.21 5.58 12.58
C GLN A 120 10.15 6.55 13.07
N ALA A 121 9.91 7.63 12.34
CA ALA A 121 8.95 8.66 12.70
C ALA A 121 8.49 9.43 11.46
N VAL A 122 7.27 9.94 11.52
CA VAL A 122 6.74 10.93 10.58
C VAL A 122 6.33 12.16 11.39
N THR A 123 6.65 13.35 10.90
CA THR A 123 6.38 14.61 11.58
C THR A 123 5.65 15.54 10.62
N CYS A 124 4.50 16.09 11.01
CA CYS A 124 3.82 17.11 10.21
C CYS A 124 4.69 18.37 10.08
N ASP A 125 4.77 18.94 8.88
CA ASP A 125 5.40 20.24 8.69
C ASP A 125 4.51 21.35 9.28
N LEU A 126 5.11 22.45 9.74
CA LEU A 126 4.43 23.54 10.45
C LEU A 126 4.64 24.86 9.70
N ARG A 127 3.59 25.69 9.58
CA ARG A 127 3.64 27.00 8.89
C ARG A 127 4.71 27.93 9.45
N ASP A 128 4.98 27.84 10.75
CA ASP A 128 5.86 28.79 11.41
C ASP A 128 7.34 28.47 11.21
N GLY A 129 7.70 27.36 10.55
CA GLY A 129 9.08 27.07 10.12
C GLY A 129 10.10 26.90 11.27
N TYR A 130 9.72 27.11 12.52
CA TYR A 130 10.57 26.96 13.69
C TYR A 130 10.74 25.49 14.04
N MET A 131 11.66 24.84 13.36
CA MET A 131 12.53 23.88 14.03
C MET A 131 13.93 24.46 14.02
N GLU A 132 14.31 25.14 15.11
CA GLU A 132 15.70 25.46 15.44
C GLU A 132 16.55 24.16 15.55
#